data_AF-A0A928Y784-F1
#
_entry.id   AF-A0A928Y784-F1
#
_cell.length_a   1.000
_cell.length_b   1.000
_cell.length_c   1.000
_cell.angle_alpha   90.00
_cell.angle_beta   90.00
_cell.angle_gamma   90.00
#
_symmetry.space_group_name_H-M   'P 1'
#
loop_
_entity.id
_entity.type
_entity.pdbx_description
1 polymer ?
#
loop_
_entity_poly.entity_id
_entity_poly.type
_entity_poly.pdbx_seq_one_letter_code
_entity_poly.pdbx_strand_id
1 'polypeptide(L)' 'MGTEILNKFRSEVLMLPEAERAELAHALVKSLDAPDDANALEAWDKEILRRLAEIEAGTAKFIDRDEFRRRMQERIGN' A
#
# COMPACT_ATOMS: atom_id res chain seq x y z
N MET A 1 0.11 -19.61 22.44
CA MET A 1 1.44 -19.78 21.82
C MET A 1 1.78 -18.66 20.83
N GLY A 2 1.16 -18.55 19.65
CA GLY A 2 1.50 -17.48 18.67
C GLY A 2 1.29 -16.05 19.18
N THR A 3 0.20 -15.80 19.91
CA THR A 3 -0.13 -14.48 20.48
C THR A 3 0.80 -14.07 21.63
N GLU A 4 1.30 -15.03 22.41
CA GLU A 4 2.24 -14.77 23.50
C GLU A 4 3.62 -14.37 22.96
N ILE A 5 4.06 -15.04 21.89
CA ILE A 5 5.29 -14.69 21.17
C ILE A 5 5.17 -13.28 20.59
N LEU A 6 4.06 -12.96 19.93
CA LEU A 6 3.81 -11.63 19.38
C LEU A 6 3.84 -10.54 20.44
N ASN A 7 3.19 -10.78 21.59
CA ASN A 7 3.17 -9.81 22.69
C ASN A 7 4.57 -9.57 23.28
N LYS A 8 5.37 -10.64 23.43
CA LYS A 8 6.77 -10.53 23.88
C LYS A 8 7.61 -9.70 22.91
N PHE A 9 7.57 -10.02 21.61
CA PHE A 9 8.30 -9.24 20.59
C PHE A 9 7.86 -7.78 20.56
N ARG A 10 6.55 -7.51 20.68
CA ARG A 10 6.05 -6.13 20.76
C ARG A 10 6.65 -5.36 21.93
N SER A 11 6.72 -5.96 23.12
CA SER A 11 7.33 -5.29 24.27
C SER A 11 8.82 -5.01 24.08
N GLU A 12 9.56 -5.93 23.45
CA GLU A 12 10.99 -5.77 23.20
C GLU A 12 11.27 -4.69 22.15
N VAL A 13 10.54 -4.71 21.03
CA VAL A 13 10.68 -3.73 19.93
C VAL A 13 10.37 -2.31 20.40
N LEU A 14 9.38 -2.13 21.28
CA LEU A 14 9.02 -0.80 21.80
C LEU A 14 10.11 -0.21 22.72
N MET A 15 11.05 -1.01 23.23
CA MET A 15 12.20 -0.52 24.01
C MET A 15 13.38 -0.05 23.14
N LEU A 16 13.39 -0.35 21.84
CA LEU A 16 14.46 0.06 20.93
C LEU A 16 14.42 1.58 20.67
N PRO A 17 15.56 2.19 20.28
CA PRO A 17 15.60 3.55 19.75
C PRO A 17 14.68 3.74 18.54
N GLU A 18 14.23 4.98 18.32
CA GLU A 18 13.29 5.30 17.23
C GLU A 18 13.76 4.85 15.84
N ALA A 19 15.05 5.05 15.54
CA ALA A 19 15.64 4.66 14.26
C ALA A 19 15.55 3.15 14.02
N GLU A 20 15.86 2.34 15.03
CA GLU A 20 15.81 0.88 14.94
C GLU A 20 14.37 0.36 14.81
N ARG A 21 13.42 1.00 15.51
CA ARG A 21 11.99 0.70 15.33
C ARG A 21 11.51 1.01 13.91
N ALA A 22 11.94 2.15 13.35
CA ALA A 22 11.58 2.54 11.99
C ALA A 22 12.16 1.57 10.95
N GLU A 23 13.41 1.14 11.12
CA GLU A 23 14.05 0.13 10.27
C GLU A 23 13.29 -1.20 10.32
N LEU A 24 12.96 -1.70 11.52
CA LEU A 24 12.23 -2.95 11.66
C LEU A 24 10.81 -2.85 11.09
N ALA A 25 10.11 -1.73 11.31
CA ALA A 25 8.79 -1.50 10.73
C ALA A 25 8.84 -1.53 9.20
N HIS A 26 9.86 -0.89 8.60
CA HIS A 26 10.08 -0.94 7.15
C HIS A 26 10.32 -2.37 6.65
N ALA A 27 11.20 -3.13 7.31
CA ALA A 27 11.49 -4.52 6.95
C ALA A 27 10.26 -5.42 7.05
N LEU A 28 9.44 -5.26 8.10
CA LEU A 28 8.19 -6.00 8.26
C LEU A 28 7.18 -5.64 7.16
N VAL A 29 7.00 -4.36 6.84
CA VAL A 29 6.12 -3.95 5.74
C VAL A 29 6.60 -4.55 4.42
N LYS A 30 7.89 -4.46 4.12
CA LYS A 30 8.49 -5.04 2.91
C LYS A 30 8.31 -6.55 2.84
N SER A 31 8.30 -7.25 3.98
CA SER A 31 8.06 -8.70 4.01
C SER A 31 6.63 -9.10 3.64
N LEU A 32 5.69 -8.15 3.65
CA LEU A 32 4.30 -8.36 3.24
C LEU A 32 4.09 -8.16 1.74
N ASP A 33 5.08 -7.61 1.03
CA ASP A 33 5.00 -7.46 -0.41
C ASP A 33 4.90 -8.86 -1.04
N ALA A 34 3.82 -9.08 -1.80
CA ALA A 34 3.65 -10.30 -2.58
C ALA A 34 4.81 -10.40 -3.61
N PRO A 35 5.17 -11.61 -4.06
CA PRO A 35 6.10 -11.76 -5.17
C PRO A 35 5.66 -10.88 -6.34
N ASP A 36 6.62 -10.21 -6.98
CA ASP A 36 6.34 -9.40 -8.16
C ASP A 36 5.56 -10.25 -9.17
N ASP A 37 4.33 -9.85 -9.47
CA ASP A 37 3.59 -10.42 -10.59
C ASP A 37 4.35 -10.02 -11.86
N ALA A 38 4.92 -11.02 -12.54
CA ALA A 38 5.73 -10.81 -13.74
C ALA A 38 4.99 -10.03 -14.84
N ASN A 39 3.65 -10.05 -14.83
CA ASN A 39 2.81 -9.34 -15.78
C ASN A 39 2.36 -7.96 -15.26
N ALA A 40 2.64 -7.60 -14.00
CA ALA A 40 2.18 -6.35 -13.41
C ALA A 40 2.68 -5.14 -14.20
N LEU A 41 3.97 -5.11 -14.58
CA LEU A 41 4.53 -4.00 -15.35
C LEU A 41 3.81 -3.81 -16.68
N GLU A 42 3.65 -4.89 -17.45
CA GLU A 42 2.96 -4.84 -18.75
C GLU A 42 1.47 -4.44 -18.60
N ALA A 43 0.79 -4.96 -17.57
CA ALA A 43 -0.59 -4.61 -17.27
C ALA A 43 -0.72 -3.13 -16.87
N TRP A 44 0.23 -2.60 -16.10
CA TRP A 44 0.29 -1.19 -15.73
C TRP A 44 0.53 -0.28 -16.93
N ASP A 45 1.47 -0.63 -17.81
CA ASP A 45 1.73 0.14 -19.03
C ASP A 45 0.48 0.25 -19.91
N LYS A 46 -0.22 -0.88 -20.13
CA LYS A 46 -1.48 -0.92 -20.87
C LYS A 46 -2.55 -0.04 -20.21
N GLU A 47 -2.67 -0.10 -18.89
CA GLU A 47 -3.66 0.68 -18.15
C GLU A 47 -3.37 2.19 -18.18
N ILE A 48 -2.11 2.60 -18.07
CA ILE A 48 -1.70 4.01 -18.16
C ILE A 48 -2.03 4.55 -19.55
N LEU A 49 -1.66 3.84 -20.61
CA LEU A 49 -1.96 4.25 -21.99
C LEU A 49 -3.47 4.35 -22.24
N ARG A 50 -4.24 3.37 -21.74
CA ARG A 50 -5.70 3.38 -21.84
C ARG A 50 -6.30 4.62 -21.15
N ARG A 51 -5.88 4.93 -19.91
CA ARG A 51 -6.38 6.09 -19.17
C ARG A 51 -5.99 7.41 -19.83
N LEU A 52 -4.78 7.51 -20.36
CA LEU A 52 -4.35 8.72 -21.07
C LEU A 52 -5.23 8.97 -22.29
N ALA A 53 -5.51 7.93 -23.08
CA ALA A 53 -6.39 8.05 -24.24
C ALA A 53 -7.83 8.48 -23.86
N GLU A 54 -8.38 8.00 -22.75
CA GLU A 54 -9.69 8.45 -22.25
C GLU A 54 -9.70 9.92 -21.82
N ILE A 55 -8.59 10.40 -21.26
CA ILE A 55 -8.42 11.81 -20.90
C ILE A 55 -8.37 12.67 -22.17
N GLU A 56 -7.55 12.28 -23.14
CA GLU A 56 -7.40 12.98 -24.42
C GLU A 56 -8.70 13.01 -25.23
N ALA A 57 -9.45 11.91 -25.21
CA ALA A 57 -10.76 11.81 -25.86
C ALA A 57 -11.89 12.54 -25.09
N GLY A 58 -11.61 13.04 -23.88
CA GLY A 58 -12.61 13.70 -23.03
C GLY A 58 -13.68 12.75 -22.47
N THR A 59 -13.43 11.44 -22.48
CA THR A 59 -14.37 10.42 -21.98
C THR A 59 -14.07 9.99 -20.54
N ALA A 60 -12.91 10.36 -20.01
CA ALA A 60 -12.51 10.08 -18.63
C ALA A 60 -13.46 10.73 -17.62
N LYS A 61 -13.84 9.97 -16.59
CA LYS A 61 -14.60 10.47 -15.44
C LYS A 61 -13.65 10.79 -14.29
N PHE A 62 -13.50 12.07 -13.98
CA PHE A 62 -12.68 12.52 -12.86
C PHE A 62 -13.49 12.63 -11.58
N ILE A 63 -12.80 12.47 -10.46
CA ILE A 63 -13.27 12.86 -9.14
C ILE A 63 -12.23 13.81 -8.56
N ASP A 64 -12.66 14.72 -7.70
CA ASP A 64 -11.73 15.56 -6.96
C ASP A 64 -11.01 14.76 -5.85
N ARG A 65 -10.06 15.43 -5.20
CA ARG A 65 -9.20 14.82 -4.19
C ARG A 65 -9.97 14.41 -2.93
N ASP A 66 -11.02 15.14 -2.56
CA ASP A 66 -11.77 14.90 -1.33
C ASP A 66 -12.69 13.68 -1.52
N GLU A 67 -13.35 13.59 -2.67
CA GLU A 67 -14.12 12.41 -3.06
C GLU A 67 -13.23 11.16 -3.18
N PHE A 68 -12.03 11.29 -3.76
CA PHE A 68 -11.06 10.20 -3.79
C PHE A 68 -10.70 9.71 -2.37
N ARG A 69 -10.37 10.63 -1.46
CA ARG A 69 -10.03 10.28 -0.07
C ARG A 69 -11.19 9.57 0.62
N ARG A 70 -12.41 10.08 0.48
CA ARG A 70 -13.61 9.47 1.06
C ARG A 70 -13.78 8.03 0.60
N ARG A 71 -13.72 7.78 -0.72
CA ARG A 71 -13.83 6.42 -1.29
C ARG A 71 -12.73 5.47 -0.84
N MET A 72 -11.50 5.96 -0.71
CA MET A 72 -10.37 5.13 -0.28
C MET A 72 -10.47 4.75 1.21
N GLN A 73 -10.93 5.67 2.06
CA GLN A 73 -11.21 5.38 3.46
C GLN A 73 -12.33 4.34 3.60
N GLU A 74 -13.42 4.47 2.84
CA GLU A 74 -14.50 3.48 2.84
C GLU A 74 -14.03 2.08 2.39
N ARG A 75 -13.04 2.01 1.49
CA ARG A 75 -12.57 0.76 0.89
C ARG A 75 -11.45 0.06 1.67
N ILE A 76 -10.57 0.82 2.33
CA ILE A 76 -9.34 0.30 2.96
C ILE A 76 -9.30 0.57 4.48
N GLY A 77 -10.10 1.51 4.99
CA GLY A 77 -10.09 1.93 6.38
C GLY A 77 -10.81 1.00 7.37
N ASN A 78 -11.19 -0.22 6.97
CA ASN A 78 -11.78 -1.27 7.82
C ASN A 78 -10.89 -2.50 7.87
#